data_AF-F6XEH0-F1
#
_entry.id   AF-F6XEH0-F1
#
_cell.length_a   1.000
_cell.length_b   1.000
_cell.length_c   1.000
_cell.angle_alpha   90.00
_cell.angle_beta   90.00
_cell.angle_gamma   90.00
#
_symmetry.space_group_name_H-M   'P 1'
#
loop_
_entity.id
_entity.type
_entity.pdbx_description
1 polymer ?
#
loop_
_entity_poly.entity_id
_entity_poly.type
_entity_poly.pdbx_seq_one_letter_code
_entity_poly.pdbx_strand_id
1 'polypeptide(L)'
;MCKLRVPLQHQPGRPGSLEKGVSVALSPRDLRTSAEGSGTGEERSGLEGILALEITHPSSQQQSRDPRRAADPQVSPSLDPEQQRESPLRRMPTCRQQRPRGALWKRLRKRLSPALPSREEGRGRAQEETSKGGLAGPGIAMESAMSAGIAVAEALQNQLPWLENVWLWVNFLGDPKSLFLFYFPAAYYASRRVGIAVLWISLIAEWLNLVFKWLLFGDRPFWWVHESGYYSQAPAQVHQFPSSCETGPGSPSGHCMITGAALWPIMTAISSQMATRTHSRWVRMIPSLAYITFLLAVGLSRVFLLAHFPHQVLAGLITGAVLGWLMAPQVPMERELSFYGLTSLALLLGTSLIYWTLFTLGLDLSWSISLASKWCERPEWVHVDTRPFASLSRDSGSALGLGIALHSPCYAQVRRAYLGNGQKIACFVLAMGLLGPLDWLGYTPQISIFYIVNFLKYTLWPCLVLALVPWVVHMFSAQEAPPIRSS
;
A
#
# COMPACT_ATOMS: atom_id res chain seq x y z
N MET A 1 33.92 -14.52 7.11
CA MET A 1 33.90 -14.19 5.67
C MET A 1 33.21 -15.34 4.94
N CYS A 2 32.00 -15.11 4.42
CA CYS A 2 31.33 -16.07 3.54
C CYS A 2 31.11 -15.38 2.19
N LYS A 3 31.64 -15.99 1.12
CA LYS A 3 31.45 -15.56 -0.27
C LYS A 3 29.97 -15.77 -0.65
N LEU A 4 29.27 -14.69 -0.98
CA LEU A 4 27.95 -14.75 -1.58
C LEU A 4 28.12 -15.12 -3.07
N ARG A 5 27.55 -16.25 -3.49
CA ARG A 5 27.39 -16.61 -4.91
C ARG A 5 25.95 -16.28 -5.28
N VAL A 6 25.77 -15.30 -6.16
CA VAL A 6 24.46 -14.95 -6.72
C VAL A 6 24.05 -16.04 -7.72
N PRO A 7 22.87 -16.66 -7.62
CA PRO A 7 22.36 -17.52 -8.68
C PRO A 7 21.78 -16.65 -9.80
N LEU A 8 22.33 -16.76 -11.01
CA LEU A 8 21.72 -16.27 -12.23
C LEU A 8 20.49 -17.12 -12.56
N GLN A 9 19.39 -16.43 -12.83
CA GLN A 9 18.09 -16.98 -13.16
C GLN A 9 18.16 -17.63 -14.56
N HIS A 10 17.96 -18.94 -14.63
CA HIS A 10 17.86 -19.69 -15.90
C HIS A 10 16.38 -19.77 -16.29
N GLN A 11 16.01 -19.22 -17.44
CA GLN A 11 14.69 -19.46 -18.06
C GLN A 11 14.75 -20.68 -18.99
N PRO A 12 13.71 -21.53 -19.03
CA PRO A 12 13.65 -22.67 -19.93
C PRO A 12 13.30 -22.23 -21.37
N GLY A 13 13.95 -22.89 -22.33
CA GLY A 13 13.97 -22.51 -23.74
C GLY A 13 12.68 -22.77 -24.54
N ARG A 14 12.59 -22.06 -25.67
CA ARG A 14 11.83 -22.46 -26.86
C ARG A 14 12.82 -22.79 -27.99
N PRO A 15 12.50 -23.74 -28.88
CA PRO A 15 13.45 -24.32 -29.83
C PRO A 15 13.79 -23.33 -30.95
N GLY A 16 15.09 -23.17 -31.20
CA GLY A 16 15.62 -22.35 -32.28
C GLY A 16 15.58 -23.08 -33.63
N SER A 17 15.00 -22.40 -34.62
CA SER A 17 15.32 -22.59 -36.03
C SER A 17 16.77 -22.16 -36.28
N LEU A 18 17.50 -22.96 -37.06
CA LEU A 18 18.80 -22.60 -37.60
C LEU A 18 18.70 -21.28 -38.39
N GLU A 19 19.68 -20.40 -38.19
CA GLU A 19 20.36 -19.75 -39.32
C GLU A 19 21.73 -19.22 -38.89
N LYS A 20 22.74 -19.55 -39.70
CA LYS A 20 24.14 -19.13 -39.59
C LYS A 20 24.29 -17.71 -40.13
N GLY A 21 25.24 -16.96 -39.59
CA GLY A 21 26.09 -16.14 -40.46
C GLY A 21 26.46 -14.74 -39.98
N VAL A 22 27.75 -14.61 -39.67
CA VAL A 22 28.64 -13.50 -40.03
C VAL A 22 28.59 -12.21 -39.17
N SER A 23 29.68 -12.03 -38.43
CA SER A 23 30.15 -10.78 -37.84
C SER A 23 30.61 -9.78 -38.90
N VAL A 24 30.30 -8.49 -38.71
CA VAL A 24 31.22 -7.39 -39.05
C VAL A 24 31.09 -6.30 -37.98
N ALA A 25 32.21 -5.99 -37.33
CA ALA A 25 32.38 -4.83 -36.47
C ALA A 25 32.81 -3.63 -37.33
N LEU A 26 32.41 -2.40 -36.97
CA LEU A 26 33.21 -1.19 -37.16
C LEU A 26 32.66 -0.03 -36.29
N SER A 27 33.61 0.72 -35.73
CA SER A 27 33.51 1.79 -34.73
C SER A 27 33.21 3.17 -35.38
N PRO A 28 32.71 4.18 -34.64
CA PRO A 28 32.20 5.44 -35.20
C PRO A 28 33.26 6.54 -35.23
N ARG A 29 33.20 7.43 -36.24
CA ARG A 29 33.81 8.78 -36.19
C ARG A 29 33.08 9.77 -37.11
N ASP A 30 32.50 10.76 -36.44
CA ASP A 30 32.77 12.19 -36.59
C ASP A 30 32.36 13.02 -37.82
N LEU A 31 31.77 14.16 -37.44
CA LEU A 31 31.92 15.53 -37.96
C LEU A 31 31.03 16.02 -39.13
N ARG A 32 30.13 16.95 -38.76
CA ARG A 32 29.88 18.33 -39.27
C ARG A 32 29.82 18.53 -40.80
N THR A 33 28.96 19.36 -41.39
CA THR A 33 28.48 20.71 -41.01
C THR A 33 27.48 21.16 -42.08
N SER A 34 26.50 22.00 -41.69
CA SER A 34 25.94 23.16 -42.43
C SER A 34 25.30 22.91 -43.82
N ALA A 35 24.35 23.68 -44.36
CA ALA A 35 23.67 24.94 -44.04
C ALA A 35 22.50 25.03 -45.05
N GLU A 36 21.32 25.51 -44.66
CA GLU A 36 20.71 26.77 -45.12
C GLU A 36 19.60 26.63 -46.19
N GLY A 37 18.63 27.55 -46.10
CA GLY A 37 17.62 27.88 -47.12
C GLY A 37 16.20 27.43 -46.76
N SER A 38 15.43 28.16 -45.94
CA SER A 38 14.65 29.38 -46.25
C SER A 38 13.66 29.24 -47.42
N GLY A 39 12.36 29.41 -47.16
CA GLY A 39 11.36 29.52 -48.21
C GLY A 39 9.91 29.44 -47.71
N THR A 40 9.40 30.56 -47.22
CA THR A 40 7.99 30.88 -46.95
C THR A 40 7.17 30.96 -48.25
N GLY A 41 5.88 30.61 -48.22
CA GLY A 41 4.94 30.97 -49.28
C GLY A 41 3.56 30.31 -49.16
N GLU A 42 2.56 31.09 -48.76
CA GLU A 42 1.12 30.82 -48.79
C GLU A 42 0.60 30.44 -50.20
N GLU A 43 -0.45 29.62 -50.29
CA GLU A 43 -1.74 30.05 -50.86
C GLU A 43 -2.91 29.06 -50.62
N ARG A 44 -4.10 29.65 -50.49
CA ARG A 44 -5.47 29.09 -50.35
C ARG A 44 -5.83 28.18 -51.56
N SER A 45 -6.76 27.21 -51.51
CA SER A 45 -8.24 27.41 -51.50
C SER A 45 -8.98 26.08 -51.73
N GLY A 46 -10.10 25.83 -51.00
CA GLY A 46 -11.31 25.02 -51.37
C GLY A 46 -11.16 23.51 -51.66
N LEU A 47 -12.14 22.61 -51.50
CA LEU A 47 -13.56 22.63 -51.11
C LEU A 47 -13.97 21.15 -50.82
N GLU A 48 -14.93 20.95 -49.91
CA GLU A 48 -15.92 19.83 -49.81
C GLU A 48 -15.59 18.39 -49.32
N GLY A 49 -16.55 17.84 -48.57
CA GLY A 49 -16.85 16.39 -48.41
C GLY A 49 -16.60 15.84 -46.99
N ILE A 50 -17.47 16.08 -45.99
CA ILE A 50 -18.65 15.29 -45.58
C ILE A 50 -18.39 13.80 -45.22
N LEU A 51 -18.64 13.53 -43.93
CA LEU A 51 -19.06 12.32 -43.20
C LEU A 51 -18.17 11.07 -43.05
N ALA A 52 -17.84 10.83 -41.78
CA ALA A 52 -18.12 9.65 -40.96
C ALA A 52 -17.85 8.24 -41.52
N LEU A 53 -16.99 7.49 -40.82
CA LEU A 53 -17.03 6.04 -40.84
C LEU A 53 -16.86 5.46 -39.43
N GLU A 54 -17.94 4.81 -39.02
CA GLU A 54 -18.11 3.99 -37.84
C GLU A 54 -17.72 2.53 -38.17
N ILE A 55 -17.42 1.82 -37.08
CA ILE A 55 -16.86 0.49 -36.93
C ILE A 55 -17.80 -0.59 -37.49
N THR A 56 -17.26 -1.61 -38.17
CA THR A 56 -17.91 -2.92 -38.32
C THR A 56 -16.93 -4.10 -38.22
N HIS A 57 -17.31 -5.06 -37.38
CA HIS A 57 -16.80 -6.43 -37.31
C HIS A 57 -17.15 -7.22 -38.59
N PRO A 58 -16.49 -8.37 -38.82
CA PRO A 58 -17.17 -9.48 -39.44
C PRO A 58 -17.08 -10.78 -38.64
N SER A 59 -18.21 -11.45 -38.55
CA SER A 59 -18.38 -12.87 -38.29
C SER A 59 -19.18 -13.47 -39.47
N SER A 60 -18.77 -14.65 -39.95
CA SER A 60 -19.61 -15.74 -40.47
C SER A 60 -18.79 -16.66 -41.38
N GLN A 61 -18.79 -17.96 -41.13
CA GLN A 61 -19.62 -18.89 -41.89
C GLN A 61 -19.54 -20.32 -41.34
N GLN A 62 -20.63 -21.02 -41.58
CA GLN A 62 -21.14 -22.22 -40.93
C GLN A 62 -21.33 -23.27 -42.03
N GLN A 63 -21.00 -24.54 -41.79
CA GLN A 63 -21.61 -25.63 -42.54
C GLN A 63 -21.72 -26.92 -41.73
N SER A 64 -22.92 -27.50 -41.80
CA SER A 64 -23.47 -28.60 -41.01
C SER A 64 -23.12 -29.99 -41.54
N ARG A 65 -23.10 -31.01 -40.65
CA ARG A 65 -23.92 -32.24 -40.71
C ARG A 65 -23.59 -33.18 -39.54
N ASP A 66 -24.64 -33.78 -38.98
CA ASP A 66 -24.73 -34.69 -37.82
C ASP A 66 -25.34 -36.04 -38.32
N PRO A 67 -25.55 -37.16 -37.57
CA PRO A 67 -24.92 -37.73 -36.37
C PRO A 67 -24.67 -39.29 -36.46
N ARG A 68 -24.10 -39.87 -35.39
CA ARG A 68 -24.11 -41.30 -34.93
C ARG A 68 -23.14 -42.32 -35.53
N ARG A 69 -22.12 -42.73 -34.74
CA ARG A 69 -21.82 -44.15 -34.46
C ARG A 69 -20.96 -44.30 -33.20
N ALA A 70 -21.39 -45.24 -32.36
CA ALA A 70 -20.71 -45.71 -31.15
C ALA A 70 -19.47 -46.55 -31.48
N ALA A 71 -18.45 -46.50 -30.62
CA ALA A 71 -17.63 -47.64 -30.17
C ALA A 71 -16.54 -47.17 -29.17
N ASP A 72 -16.26 -48.07 -28.23
CA ASP A 72 -15.51 -47.99 -26.98
C ASP A 72 -13.99 -47.63 -27.04
N PRO A 73 -13.36 -47.38 -25.86
CA PRO A 73 -12.02 -46.79 -25.73
C PRO A 73 -10.89 -47.83 -25.80
N GLN A 74 -9.75 -47.46 -26.40
CA GLN A 74 -8.53 -48.26 -26.31
C GLN A 74 -7.64 -47.84 -25.13
N VAL A 75 -7.48 -48.83 -24.26
CA VAL A 75 -6.55 -48.99 -23.15
C VAL A 75 -5.12 -49.19 -23.66
N SER A 76 -4.12 -48.64 -22.94
CA SER A 76 -2.88 -49.33 -22.45
C SER A 76 -1.83 -48.31 -21.95
N PRO A 77 -0.93 -48.67 -21.01
CA PRO A 77 -1.15 -49.46 -19.80
C PRO A 77 -0.64 -48.75 -18.53
N SER A 78 -1.18 -49.20 -17.41
CA SER A 78 -0.73 -48.99 -16.03
C SER A 78 0.72 -49.44 -15.79
N LEU A 79 1.47 -48.64 -15.04
CA LEU A 79 2.71 -49.05 -14.36
C LEU A 79 2.49 -48.91 -12.85
N ASP A 80 2.77 -50.01 -12.14
CA ASP A 80 2.60 -50.20 -10.70
C ASP A 80 3.40 -49.21 -9.83
N PRO A 81 2.90 -48.84 -8.64
CA PRO A 81 3.55 -47.91 -7.73
C PRO A 81 4.34 -48.67 -6.64
N GLU A 82 5.53 -49.19 -6.93
CA GLU A 82 6.42 -49.65 -5.86
C GLU A 82 7.89 -49.76 -6.31
N GLN A 83 8.60 -48.63 -6.47
CA GLN A 83 10.06 -48.57 -6.30
C GLN A 83 10.59 -47.14 -6.43
N GLN A 84 10.66 -46.41 -5.32
CA GLN A 84 11.79 -45.52 -5.05
C GLN A 84 11.79 -45.13 -3.57
N ARG A 85 12.33 -46.05 -2.78
CA ARG A 85 12.76 -45.82 -1.41
C ARG A 85 14.25 -45.47 -1.48
N GLU A 86 14.58 -44.19 -1.57
CA GLU A 86 15.92 -43.69 -1.24
C GLU A 86 15.83 -42.39 -0.41
N SER A 87 16.15 -42.58 0.87
CA SER A 87 17.01 -41.74 1.73
C SER A 87 16.68 -40.27 2.01
N PRO A 88 16.60 -39.86 3.30
CA PRO A 88 16.20 -38.52 3.69
C PRO A 88 17.28 -37.50 3.35
N LEU A 89 16.90 -36.44 2.64
CA LEU A 89 17.69 -35.22 2.52
C LEU A 89 18.09 -34.76 3.93
N ARG A 90 19.41 -34.75 4.18
CA ARG A 90 20.04 -34.11 5.35
C ARG A 90 19.40 -32.75 5.59
N ARG A 91 18.68 -32.62 6.71
CA ARG A 91 18.29 -31.32 7.27
C ARG A 91 19.55 -30.47 7.38
N MET A 92 19.65 -29.41 6.58
CA MET A 92 20.56 -28.32 6.89
C MET A 92 20.11 -27.69 8.22
N PRO A 93 21.04 -27.28 9.10
CA PRO A 93 20.67 -26.63 10.34
C PRO A 93 19.90 -25.35 10.01
N THR A 94 18.66 -25.26 10.50
CA THR A 94 17.87 -24.03 10.50
C THR A 94 18.68 -22.95 11.20
N CYS A 95 19.20 -22.00 10.43
CA CYS A 95 19.79 -20.79 10.99
C CYS A 95 18.64 -20.03 11.65
N ARG A 96 18.53 -20.13 12.98
CA ARG A 96 17.55 -19.41 13.78
C ARG A 96 17.88 -17.93 13.64
N GLN A 97 17.25 -17.26 12.67
CA GLN A 97 17.42 -15.84 12.42
C GLN A 97 17.06 -15.13 13.73
N GLN A 98 18.05 -14.51 14.38
CA GLN A 98 17.87 -13.94 15.71
C GLN A 98 16.80 -12.85 15.63
N ARG A 99 15.66 -13.05 16.30
CA ARG A 99 14.57 -12.06 16.39
C ARG A 99 15.17 -10.69 16.78
N PRO A 100 14.94 -9.62 16.00
CA PRO A 100 15.63 -8.33 16.16
C PRO A 100 15.54 -7.77 17.59
N ARG A 101 14.39 -7.93 18.25
CA ARG A 101 14.15 -7.47 19.62
C ARG A 101 15.13 -8.06 20.66
N GLY A 102 15.46 -9.34 20.54
CA GLY A 102 16.37 -10.02 21.47
C GLY A 102 17.84 -9.63 21.26
N ALA A 103 18.22 -9.34 20.02
CA ALA A 103 19.55 -8.84 19.69
C ALA A 103 19.74 -7.36 20.06
N LEU A 104 18.70 -6.53 19.89
CA LEU A 104 18.70 -5.10 20.23
C LEU A 104 18.91 -4.88 21.73
N TRP A 105 18.10 -5.53 22.58
CA TRP A 105 18.24 -5.41 24.03
C TRP A 105 19.59 -5.94 24.53
N LYS A 106 20.10 -7.02 23.93
CA LYS A 106 21.44 -7.54 24.25
C LYS A 106 22.55 -6.58 23.84
N ARG A 107 22.45 -5.93 22.67
CA ARG A 107 23.46 -4.98 22.16
C ARG A 107 23.41 -3.63 22.87
N LEU A 108 22.22 -3.10 23.14
CA LEU A 108 22.02 -1.87 23.93
C LEU A 108 22.54 -2.08 25.35
N ARG A 109 22.19 -3.19 26.01
CA ARG A 109 22.74 -3.54 27.33
C ARG A 109 24.26 -3.67 27.30
N LYS A 110 24.82 -4.28 26.24
CA LYS A 110 26.27 -4.43 26.06
C LYS A 110 27.00 -3.10 25.76
N ARG A 111 26.32 -2.09 25.22
CA ARG A 111 26.88 -0.74 24.97
C ARG A 111 26.67 0.23 26.14
N LEU A 112 25.65 0.02 26.97
CA LEU A 112 25.27 0.90 28.08
C LEU A 112 25.76 0.42 29.46
N SER A 113 26.31 -0.79 29.58
CA SER A 113 26.92 -1.25 30.83
C SER A 113 28.43 -0.93 30.86
N PRO A 114 28.92 -0.13 31.83
CA PRO A 114 30.36 -0.05 32.10
C PRO A 114 30.83 -1.40 32.66
N ALA A 115 31.99 -1.86 32.19
CA ALA A 115 32.59 -3.12 32.59
C ALA A 115 32.86 -3.14 34.11
N LEU A 116 32.25 -4.08 34.82
CA LEU A 116 32.62 -4.46 36.19
C LEU A 116 33.03 -5.93 36.16
N PRO A 117 34.13 -6.32 36.84
CA PRO A 117 34.75 -7.62 36.65
C PRO A 117 34.00 -8.72 37.38
N SER A 118 34.01 -9.88 36.73
CA SER A 118 33.47 -11.17 37.14
C SER A 118 34.04 -11.64 38.48
N ARG A 119 33.17 -12.13 39.37
CA ARG A 119 33.55 -12.93 40.54
C ARG A 119 32.88 -14.30 40.42
N GLU A 120 33.71 -15.33 40.30
CA GLU A 120 33.34 -16.73 40.46
C GLU A 120 32.88 -17.01 41.90
N GLU A 121 31.84 -17.82 42.07
CA GLU A 121 31.76 -18.82 43.16
C GLU A 121 30.53 -19.73 43.03
N GLY A 122 30.74 -21.03 43.25
CA GLY A 122 29.85 -21.82 44.12
C GLY A 122 28.79 -22.71 43.47
N ARG A 123 29.09 -24.00 43.37
CA ARG A 123 28.23 -25.14 43.02
C ARG A 123 27.37 -25.59 44.21
N GLY A 124 26.10 -25.96 44.01
CA GLY A 124 25.31 -26.71 45.01
C GLY A 124 23.86 -27.01 44.59
N ARG A 125 23.52 -28.31 44.49
CA ARG A 125 22.18 -28.88 44.22
C ARG A 125 21.21 -28.69 45.40
N ALA A 126 19.92 -28.49 45.12
CA ALA A 126 18.81 -29.17 45.78
C ALA A 126 17.52 -29.06 44.94
N GLN A 127 16.67 -30.07 45.04
CA GLN A 127 15.53 -30.42 44.19
C GLN A 127 14.20 -30.16 44.94
N GLU A 128 13.12 -29.98 44.18
CA GLU A 128 11.69 -30.16 44.55
C GLU A 128 11.01 -29.21 45.56
N GLU A 129 10.03 -28.40 45.13
CA GLU A 129 8.59 -28.74 45.18
C GLU A 129 7.67 -27.61 44.64
N THR A 130 6.72 -28.06 43.82
CA THR A 130 5.36 -27.59 43.47
C THR A 130 4.84 -26.15 43.77
N SER A 131 4.30 -25.59 42.68
CA SER A 131 2.99 -24.91 42.55
C SER A 131 2.71 -23.65 43.39
N LYS A 132 2.73 -22.49 42.70
CA LYS A 132 1.69 -21.44 42.76
C LYS A 132 2.04 -20.27 41.82
N GLY A 133 1.11 -19.92 40.93
CA GLY A 133 0.93 -18.57 40.37
C GLY A 133 2.19 -17.87 39.83
N GLY A 134 2.84 -18.44 38.82
CA GLY A 134 3.87 -17.72 38.08
C GLY A 134 3.22 -16.74 37.11
N LEU A 135 3.36 -15.43 37.36
CA LEU A 135 3.12 -14.40 36.34
C LEU A 135 3.85 -14.82 35.05
N ALA A 136 3.09 -15.12 34.00
CA ALA A 136 3.65 -15.45 32.71
C ALA A 136 4.62 -14.33 32.29
N GLY A 137 5.89 -14.66 32.09
CA GLY A 137 6.88 -13.67 31.66
C GLY A 137 6.41 -12.96 30.37
N PRO A 138 6.85 -11.73 30.09
CA PRO A 138 6.36 -10.93 28.96
C PRO A 138 6.43 -11.64 27.60
N GLY A 139 7.38 -12.57 27.43
CA GLY A 139 7.51 -13.39 26.23
C GLY A 139 6.41 -14.45 26.08
N ILE A 140 6.05 -15.13 27.18
CA ILE A 140 5.01 -16.18 27.18
C ILE A 140 3.63 -15.55 26.95
N ALA A 141 3.36 -14.40 27.58
CA ALA A 141 2.12 -13.66 27.38
C ALA A 141 1.95 -13.20 25.92
N MET A 142 3.04 -12.75 25.27
CA MET A 142 3.02 -12.33 23.87
C MET A 142 2.81 -13.51 22.91
N GLU A 143 3.47 -14.65 23.14
CA GLU A 143 3.27 -15.85 22.33
C GLU A 143 1.87 -16.44 22.46
N SER A 144 1.29 -16.38 23.67
CA SER A 144 -0.13 -16.69 23.90
C SER A 144 -1.06 -15.75 23.14
N ALA A 145 -0.80 -14.43 23.18
CA ALA A 145 -1.61 -13.45 22.45
C ALA A 145 -1.55 -13.63 20.92
N MET A 146 -0.40 -14.00 20.37
CA MET A 146 -0.26 -14.31 18.94
C MET A 146 -0.99 -15.60 18.57
N SER A 147 -0.87 -16.64 19.40
CA SER A 147 -1.59 -17.92 19.23
C SER A 147 -3.11 -17.72 19.26
N ALA A 148 -3.62 -16.96 20.23
CA ALA A 148 -5.03 -16.59 20.30
C ALA A 148 -5.46 -15.77 19.06
N GLY A 149 -4.57 -14.92 18.54
CA GLY A 149 -4.82 -14.17 17.32
C GLY A 149 -5.01 -15.07 16.08
N ILE A 150 -4.24 -16.15 15.96
CA ILE A 150 -4.45 -17.16 14.90
C ILE A 150 -5.79 -17.86 15.07
N ALA A 151 -6.14 -18.28 16.29
CA ALA A 151 -7.43 -18.91 16.56
C ALA A 151 -8.62 -18.00 16.23
N VAL A 152 -8.51 -16.69 16.49
CA VAL A 152 -9.52 -15.70 16.07
C VAL A 152 -9.61 -15.61 14.54
N ALA A 153 -8.47 -15.57 13.83
CA ALA A 153 -8.47 -15.52 12.37
C ALA A 153 -9.10 -16.79 11.76
N GLU A 154 -8.75 -17.97 12.29
CA GLU A 154 -9.33 -19.25 11.89
C GLU A 154 -10.84 -19.29 12.15
N ALA A 155 -11.29 -18.85 13.33
CA ALA A 155 -12.71 -18.76 13.65
C ALA A 155 -13.46 -17.84 12.67
N LEU A 156 -12.87 -16.68 12.33
CA LEU A 156 -13.47 -15.75 11.36
C LEU A 156 -13.55 -16.36 9.95
N GLN A 157 -12.49 -17.03 9.48
CA GLN A 157 -12.48 -17.69 8.17
C GLN A 157 -13.48 -18.85 8.10
N ASN A 158 -13.57 -19.67 9.15
CA ASN A 158 -14.44 -20.86 9.18
C ASN A 158 -15.92 -20.52 9.40
N GLN A 159 -16.23 -19.52 10.23
CA GLN A 159 -17.62 -19.17 10.54
C GLN A 159 -18.25 -18.21 9.53
N LEU A 160 -17.44 -17.39 8.85
CA LEU A 160 -17.91 -16.36 7.92
C LEU A 160 -17.32 -16.46 6.50
N PRO A 161 -17.21 -17.66 5.89
CA PRO A 161 -16.63 -17.79 4.55
C PRO A 161 -17.46 -17.06 3.49
N TRP A 162 -18.78 -17.00 3.66
CA TRP A 162 -19.69 -16.29 2.75
C TRP A 162 -19.51 -14.77 2.76
N LEU A 163 -18.80 -14.20 3.74
CA LEU A 163 -18.47 -12.78 3.82
C LEU A 163 -17.10 -12.43 3.24
N GLU A 164 -16.36 -13.39 2.67
CA GLU A 164 -15.01 -13.17 2.12
C GLU A 164 -14.95 -11.93 1.21
N ASN A 165 -15.83 -11.85 0.21
CA ASN A 165 -15.89 -10.71 -0.70
C ASN A 165 -16.16 -9.39 0.04
N VAL A 166 -17.00 -9.40 1.07
CA VAL A 166 -17.28 -8.21 1.90
C VAL A 166 -16.02 -7.79 2.64
N TRP A 167 -15.28 -8.73 3.22
CA TRP A 167 -14.03 -8.44 3.92
C TRP A 167 -12.96 -7.89 2.99
N LEU A 168 -12.84 -8.42 1.77
CA LEU A 168 -11.93 -7.91 0.75
C LEU A 168 -12.29 -6.48 0.33
N TRP A 169 -13.59 -6.20 0.14
CA TRP A 169 -14.08 -4.85 -0.16
C TRP A 169 -13.85 -3.86 0.98
N VAL A 170 -14.14 -4.26 2.22
CA VAL A 170 -13.89 -3.43 3.41
C VAL A 170 -12.39 -3.16 3.57
N ASN A 171 -11.56 -4.17 3.31
CA ASN A 171 -10.10 -4.01 3.31
C ASN A 171 -9.65 -2.99 2.26
N PHE A 172 -10.16 -3.09 1.03
CA PHE A 172 -9.87 -2.13 -0.04
C PHE A 172 -10.29 -0.69 0.33
N LEU A 173 -11.47 -0.51 0.92
CA LEU A 173 -11.91 0.81 1.42
C LEU A 173 -11.03 1.32 2.56
N GLY A 174 -10.51 0.41 3.39
CA GLY A 174 -9.59 0.72 4.49
C GLY A 174 -8.12 0.88 4.07
N ASP A 175 -7.78 0.66 2.80
CA ASP A 175 -6.42 0.81 2.27
C ASP A 175 -6.00 2.29 2.32
N PRO A 176 -4.83 2.61 2.89
CA PRO A 176 -4.29 3.97 2.85
C PRO A 176 -4.29 4.61 1.45
N LYS A 177 -4.08 3.85 0.37
CA LYS A 177 -4.17 4.37 -1.01
C LYS A 177 -5.54 4.95 -1.34
N SER A 178 -6.60 4.31 -0.87
CA SER A 178 -7.99 4.78 -1.06
C SER A 178 -8.20 6.17 -0.46
N LEU A 179 -7.44 6.55 0.58
CA LEU A 179 -7.49 7.90 1.15
C LEU A 179 -7.02 8.96 0.17
N PHE A 180 -5.93 8.70 -0.54
CA PHE A 180 -5.38 9.62 -1.55
C PHE A 180 -6.23 9.64 -2.82
N LEU A 181 -6.72 8.47 -3.24
CA LEU A 181 -7.46 8.30 -4.50
C LEU A 181 -8.91 8.74 -4.41
N PHE A 182 -9.63 8.37 -3.35
CA PHE A 182 -11.08 8.50 -3.27
C PHE A 182 -11.54 9.47 -2.18
N TYR A 183 -11.10 9.26 -0.92
CA TYR A 183 -11.61 10.07 0.20
C TYR A 183 -11.14 11.52 0.13
N PHE A 184 -9.88 11.76 -0.26
CA PHE A 184 -9.35 13.11 -0.43
C PHE A 184 -10.13 13.92 -1.48
N PRO A 185 -10.31 13.47 -2.74
CA PRO A 185 -11.10 14.21 -3.72
C PRO A 185 -12.56 14.37 -3.29
N ALA A 186 -13.20 13.31 -2.78
CA ALA A 186 -14.59 13.38 -2.32
C ALA A 186 -14.77 14.41 -1.20
N ALA A 187 -13.90 14.38 -0.20
CA ALA A 187 -13.92 15.33 0.92
C ALA A 187 -13.59 16.75 0.46
N TYR A 188 -12.65 16.95 -0.46
CA TYR A 188 -12.27 18.26 -0.98
C TYR A 188 -13.42 18.94 -1.74
N TYR A 189 -14.10 18.21 -2.61
CA TYR A 189 -15.24 18.76 -3.37
C TYR A 189 -16.48 18.98 -2.51
N ALA A 190 -16.65 18.22 -1.43
CA ALA A 190 -17.67 18.51 -0.42
C ALA A 190 -17.31 19.74 0.43
N SER A 191 -16.07 19.79 0.95
CA SER A 191 -15.53 20.88 1.76
C SER A 191 -14.01 20.95 1.61
N ARG A 192 -13.52 22.04 1.00
CA ARG A 192 -12.09 22.24 0.69
C ARG A 192 -11.18 21.99 1.90
N ARG A 193 -11.55 22.55 3.07
CA ARG A 193 -10.77 22.39 4.31
C ARG A 193 -10.74 20.94 4.80
N VAL A 194 -11.86 20.22 4.69
CA VAL A 194 -11.93 18.81 5.13
C VAL A 194 -11.10 17.94 4.20
N GLY A 195 -11.17 18.14 2.88
CA GLY A 195 -10.32 17.41 1.94
C GLY A 195 -8.83 17.61 2.18
N ILE A 196 -8.39 18.85 2.37
CA ILE A 196 -6.99 19.14 2.67
C ILE A 196 -6.58 18.54 4.03
N ALA A 197 -7.46 18.55 5.03
CA ALA A 197 -7.24 17.86 6.29
C ALA A 197 -7.07 16.34 6.10
N VAL A 198 -7.93 15.70 5.30
CA VAL A 198 -7.83 14.26 5.00
C VAL A 198 -6.48 13.92 4.39
N LEU A 199 -6.05 14.65 3.36
CA LEU A 199 -4.75 14.42 2.71
C LEU A 199 -3.58 14.65 3.67
N TRP A 200 -3.59 15.77 4.39
CA TRP A 200 -2.52 16.16 5.30
C TRP A 200 -2.37 15.19 6.48
N ILE A 201 -3.49 14.74 7.05
CA ILE A 201 -3.47 13.77 8.14
C ILE A 201 -3.07 12.39 7.62
N SER A 202 -3.52 12.00 6.42
CA SER A 202 -3.14 10.73 5.80
C SER A 202 -1.62 10.62 5.66
N LEU A 203 -0.96 11.62 5.04
CA LEU A 203 0.49 11.54 4.78
C LEU A 203 1.32 11.55 6.07
N ILE A 204 0.90 12.29 7.11
CA ILE A 204 1.63 12.31 8.38
C ILE A 204 1.37 11.03 9.17
N ALA A 205 0.13 10.56 9.23
CA ALA A 205 -0.22 9.31 9.92
C ALA A 205 0.45 8.10 9.27
N GLU A 206 0.57 8.10 7.94
CA GLU A 206 1.24 7.04 7.18
C GLU A 206 2.75 7.04 7.41
N TRP A 207 3.40 8.20 7.38
CA TRP A 207 4.80 8.33 7.76
C TRP A 207 5.06 7.88 9.21
N LEU A 208 4.22 8.30 10.15
CA LEU A 208 4.32 7.84 11.55
C LEU A 208 4.09 6.34 11.69
N ASN A 209 3.16 5.76 10.92
CA ASN A 209 2.92 4.31 10.91
C ASN A 209 4.18 3.56 10.45
N LEU A 210 4.86 4.06 9.42
CA LEU A 210 6.12 3.52 8.94
C LEU A 210 7.22 3.56 10.02
N VAL A 211 7.36 4.70 10.70
CA VAL A 211 8.33 4.85 11.79
C VAL A 211 8.01 3.87 12.92
N PHE A 212 6.76 3.81 13.38
CA PHE A 212 6.36 2.87 14.45
C PHE A 212 6.55 1.41 14.05
N LYS A 213 6.28 1.05 12.79
CA LYS A 213 6.55 -0.31 12.27
C LYS A 213 8.01 -0.69 12.39
N TRP A 214 8.92 0.21 12.05
CA TRP A 214 10.34 -0.02 12.21
C TRP A 214 10.79 -0.05 13.67
N LEU A 215 10.18 0.73 14.56
CA LEU A 215 10.55 0.70 15.98
C LEU A 215 9.99 -0.52 16.72
N LEU A 216 8.78 -0.95 16.38
CA LEU A 216 8.09 -2.03 17.08
C LEU A 216 8.46 -3.42 16.57
N PHE A 217 8.90 -3.58 15.31
CA PHE A 217 9.30 -4.89 14.75
C PHE A 217 8.25 -6.00 14.97
N GLY A 218 6.98 -5.69 14.67
CA GLY A 218 5.89 -6.66 14.81
C GLY A 218 5.93 -7.75 13.74
N ASP A 219 5.71 -9.00 14.13
CA ASP A 219 5.45 -10.12 13.22
C ASP A 219 4.05 -10.03 12.58
N ARG A 220 3.83 -10.74 11.48
CA ARG A 220 2.51 -10.90 10.86
C ARG A 220 2.01 -12.33 10.99
N PRO A 221 0.69 -12.54 11.12
CA PRO A 221 0.11 -13.87 11.26
C PRO A 221 0.59 -14.86 10.20
N PHE A 222 0.55 -14.48 8.91
CA PHE A 222 0.82 -15.41 7.80
C PHE A 222 2.23 -15.98 7.78
N TRP A 223 3.27 -15.25 8.22
CA TRP A 223 4.62 -15.82 8.36
C TRP A 223 4.90 -16.35 9.76
N TRP A 224 4.28 -15.76 10.78
CA TRP A 224 4.53 -16.13 12.17
C TRP A 224 4.09 -17.57 12.46
N VAL A 225 2.96 -18.00 11.89
CA VAL A 225 2.44 -19.36 12.05
C VAL A 225 3.43 -20.43 11.56
N HIS A 226 4.25 -20.11 10.55
CA HIS A 226 5.31 -21.00 10.05
C HIS A 226 6.60 -20.89 10.86
N GLU A 227 7.06 -19.68 11.18
CA GLU A 227 8.33 -19.45 11.89
C GLU A 227 8.30 -19.81 13.38
N SER A 228 7.12 -19.79 14.00
CA SER A 228 6.93 -20.15 15.42
C SER A 228 6.90 -21.66 15.68
N GLY A 229 6.70 -22.48 14.64
CA GLY A 229 6.42 -23.90 14.78
C GLY A 229 4.98 -24.20 15.25
N TYR A 230 4.08 -23.21 15.21
CA TYR A 230 2.67 -23.36 15.59
C TYR A 230 1.97 -24.47 14.80
N TYR A 231 2.22 -24.55 13.48
CA TYR A 231 1.69 -25.63 12.63
C TYR A 231 2.04 -27.04 13.11
N SER A 232 3.18 -27.22 13.78
CA SER A 232 3.60 -28.52 14.32
C SER A 232 2.83 -28.92 15.58
N GLN A 233 2.13 -27.97 16.21
CA GLN A 233 1.40 -28.15 17.47
C GLN A 233 -0.12 -28.08 17.27
N ALA A 234 -0.58 -27.24 16.34
CA ALA A 234 -1.97 -27.11 15.94
C ALA A 234 -2.01 -26.76 14.43
N PRO A 235 -2.40 -27.69 13.54
CA PRO A 235 -2.53 -27.40 12.12
C PRO A 235 -3.75 -26.50 11.87
N ALA A 236 -3.56 -25.18 12.01
CA ALA A 236 -4.59 -24.18 11.76
C ALA A 236 -5.04 -24.22 10.29
N GLN A 237 -6.34 -24.25 10.04
CA GLN A 237 -6.94 -24.22 8.72
C GLN A 237 -7.13 -22.78 8.25
N VAL A 238 -6.02 -22.02 8.14
CA VAL A 238 -6.05 -20.63 7.68
C VAL A 238 -5.45 -20.50 6.28
N HIS A 239 -6.08 -19.71 5.43
CA HIS A 239 -5.62 -19.45 4.06
C HIS A 239 -5.26 -17.98 3.83
N GLN A 240 -4.36 -17.74 2.87
CA GLN A 240 -3.92 -16.41 2.48
C GLN A 240 -4.75 -15.88 1.31
N PHE A 241 -4.73 -14.56 1.15
CA PHE A 241 -5.40 -13.81 0.10
C PHE A 241 -4.39 -12.92 -0.63
N PRO A 242 -4.73 -12.38 -1.82
CA PRO A 242 -3.86 -11.44 -2.53
C PRO A 242 -3.38 -10.25 -1.67
N SER A 243 -4.23 -9.76 -0.76
CA SER A 243 -3.91 -8.66 0.15
C SER A 243 -3.20 -9.07 1.46
N SER A 244 -2.89 -10.36 1.66
CA SER A 244 -2.22 -10.86 2.88
C SER A 244 -0.73 -10.52 2.90
N CYS A 245 -0.06 -10.61 1.76
CA CYS A 245 1.40 -10.64 1.64
C CYS A 245 2.08 -9.26 1.67
N GLU A 246 1.75 -8.47 2.68
CA GLU A 246 2.41 -7.18 2.88
C GLU A 246 3.85 -7.33 3.37
N THR A 247 4.73 -6.48 2.83
CA THR A 247 6.19 -6.61 3.03
C THR A 247 6.76 -5.87 4.23
N GLY A 248 6.02 -4.93 4.84
CA GLY A 248 6.45 -4.20 6.03
C GLY A 248 6.13 -4.92 7.35
N PRO A 249 6.71 -4.51 8.50
CA PRO A 249 6.38 -5.04 9.82
C PRO A 249 4.89 -4.88 10.20
N GLY A 250 4.38 -5.74 11.08
CA GLY A 250 2.95 -5.85 11.41
C GLY A 250 2.41 -4.87 12.46
N SER A 251 3.23 -4.24 13.30
CA SER A 251 2.74 -3.39 14.41
C SER A 251 3.07 -1.92 14.22
N PRO A 252 2.11 -0.97 14.29
CA PRO A 252 0.66 -1.16 14.37
C PRO A 252 0.03 -1.33 12.98
N SER A 253 -1.24 -1.75 12.92
CA SER A 253 -2.00 -1.87 11.67
C SER A 253 -2.11 -0.52 10.95
N GLY A 254 -1.56 -0.45 9.73
CA GLY A 254 -1.60 0.76 8.90
C GLY A 254 -3.01 1.11 8.43
N HIS A 255 -3.78 0.11 7.99
CA HIS A 255 -5.17 0.29 7.56
C HIS A 255 -6.04 0.86 8.69
N CYS A 256 -5.81 0.46 9.94
CA CYS A 256 -6.58 1.00 11.08
C CYS A 256 -6.09 2.39 11.50
N MET A 257 -4.77 2.57 11.61
CA MET A 257 -4.17 3.81 12.11
C MET A 257 -4.37 4.97 11.14
N ILE A 258 -4.04 4.77 9.87
CA ILE A 258 -4.02 5.84 8.86
C ILE A 258 -5.45 6.22 8.49
N THR A 259 -6.29 5.23 8.18
CA THR A 259 -7.71 5.46 7.86
C THR A 259 -8.47 6.03 9.04
N GLY A 260 -8.20 5.57 10.27
CA GLY A 260 -8.79 6.16 11.47
C GLY A 260 -8.43 7.65 11.61
N ALA A 261 -7.14 7.98 11.52
CA ALA A 261 -6.70 9.37 11.62
C ALA A 261 -7.30 10.24 10.51
N ALA A 262 -7.27 9.77 9.26
CA ALA A 262 -7.68 10.52 8.08
C ALA A 262 -9.19 10.71 7.94
N LEU A 263 -10.01 9.79 8.46
CA LEU A 263 -11.47 9.93 8.43
C LEU A 263 -12.02 10.76 9.60
N TRP A 264 -11.20 11.07 10.62
CA TRP A 264 -11.60 11.90 11.75
C TRP A 264 -12.15 13.29 11.36
N PRO A 265 -11.51 14.06 10.44
CA PRO A 265 -12.06 15.34 9.96
C PRO A 265 -13.41 15.19 9.26
N ILE A 266 -13.63 14.08 8.53
CA ILE A 266 -14.90 13.81 7.84
C ILE A 266 -15.99 13.56 8.88
N MET A 267 -15.73 12.66 9.84
CA MET A 267 -16.64 12.36 10.94
C MET A 267 -17.03 13.64 11.69
N THR A 268 -16.05 14.44 12.12
CA THR A 268 -16.29 15.67 12.89
C THR A 268 -17.03 16.74 12.07
N ALA A 269 -16.73 16.88 10.79
CA ALA A 269 -17.43 17.82 9.90
C ALA A 269 -18.88 17.42 9.61
N ILE A 270 -19.17 16.11 9.50
CA ILE A 270 -20.55 15.64 9.33
C ILE A 270 -21.32 15.77 10.65
N SER A 271 -20.71 15.40 11.79
CA SER A 271 -21.32 15.55 13.11
C SER A 271 -21.68 17.00 13.43
N SER A 272 -20.80 17.96 13.10
CA SER A 272 -21.08 19.39 13.32
C SER A 272 -22.22 19.90 12.44
N GLN A 273 -22.26 19.49 11.17
CA GLN A 273 -23.36 19.82 10.25
C GLN A 273 -24.69 19.19 10.67
N MET A 274 -24.68 17.99 11.23
CA MET A 274 -25.89 17.38 11.77
C MET A 274 -26.33 18.09 13.05
N ALA A 275 -25.39 18.45 13.93
CA ALA A 275 -25.70 19.13 15.18
C ALA A 275 -26.40 20.49 14.98
N THR A 276 -26.10 21.21 13.90
CA THR A 276 -26.78 22.48 13.56
C THR A 276 -28.17 22.27 12.95
N ARG A 277 -28.44 21.11 12.34
CA ARG A 277 -29.72 20.82 11.66
C ARG A 277 -30.73 20.07 12.52
N THR A 278 -30.28 19.41 13.60
CA THR A 278 -31.17 18.63 14.47
C THR A 278 -30.81 18.77 15.96
N HIS A 279 -31.84 18.80 16.80
CA HIS A 279 -31.71 18.74 18.26
C HIS A 279 -31.65 17.30 18.79
N SER A 280 -31.92 16.29 17.94
CA SER A 280 -31.91 14.88 18.35
C SER A 280 -30.48 14.40 18.64
N ARG A 281 -30.26 13.91 19.87
CA ARG A 281 -28.98 13.31 20.28
C ARG A 281 -28.62 12.09 19.45
N TRP A 282 -29.60 11.26 19.08
CA TRP A 282 -29.39 10.05 18.29
C TRP A 282 -28.83 10.34 16.90
N VAL A 283 -29.42 11.31 16.20
CA VAL A 283 -28.98 11.69 14.85
C VAL A 283 -27.57 12.26 14.88
N ARG A 284 -27.19 12.99 15.94
CA ARG A 284 -25.83 13.52 16.13
C ARG A 284 -24.77 12.43 16.35
N MET A 285 -25.16 11.27 16.87
CA MET A 285 -24.25 10.15 17.10
C MET A 285 -24.01 9.29 15.85
N ILE A 286 -24.87 9.38 14.83
CA ILE A 286 -24.80 8.54 13.62
C ILE A 286 -23.41 8.59 12.95
N PRO A 287 -22.79 9.77 12.70
CA PRO A 287 -21.50 9.80 11.99
C PRO A 287 -20.38 9.14 12.80
N SER A 288 -20.40 9.33 14.13
CA SER A 288 -19.43 8.71 15.03
C SER A 288 -19.61 7.20 15.13
N LEU A 289 -20.87 6.73 15.19
CA LEU A 289 -21.17 5.29 15.15
C LEU A 289 -20.74 4.68 13.80
N ALA A 290 -21.08 5.32 12.68
CA ALA A 290 -20.67 4.87 11.36
C ALA A 290 -19.14 4.79 11.22
N TYR A 291 -18.42 5.81 11.71
CA TYR A 291 -16.96 5.82 11.74
C TYR A 291 -16.39 4.67 12.59
N ILE A 292 -16.89 4.47 13.81
CA ILE A 292 -16.43 3.38 14.69
C ILE A 292 -16.72 2.02 14.05
N THR A 293 -17.94 1.79 13.57
CA THR A 293 -18.35 0.54 12.93
C THR A 293 -17.49 0.24 11.70
N PHE A 294 -17.25 1.24 10.85
CA PHE A 294 -16.39 1.09 9.68
C PHE A 294 -14.96 0.70 10.07
N LEU A 295 -14.36 1.38 11.06
CA LEU A 295 -13.00 1.06 11.49
C LEU A 295 -12.88 -0.31 12.17
N LEU A 296 -13.90 -0.73 12.92
CA LEU A 296 -13.96 -2.09 13.46
C LEU A 296 -14.06 -3.12 12.34
N ALA A 297 -14.86 -2.86 11.30
CA ALA A 297 -14.93 -3.73 10.13
C ALA A 297 -13.59 -3.80 9.38
N VAL A 298 -12.91 -2.66 9.18
CA VAL A 298 -11.54 -2.63 8.64
C VAL A 298 -10.63 -3.48 9.52
N GLY A 299 -10.63 -3.27 10.84
CA GLY A 299 -9.81 -4.05 11.78
C GLY A 299 -10.04 -5.56 11.69
N LEU A 300 -11.29 -6.00 11.66
CA LEU A 300 -11.66 -7.41 11.51
C LEU A 300 -11.22 -7.98 10.16
N SER A 301 -11.37 -7.22 9.07
CA SER A 301 -10.87 -7.64 7.75
C SER A 301 -9.36 -7.93 7.78
N ARG A 302 -8.57 -7.15 8.51
CA ARG A 302 -7.12 -7.35 8.62
C ARG A 302 -6.72 -8.61 9.39
N VAL A 303 -7.56 -9.02 10.35
CA VAL A 303 -7.38 -10.30 11.06
C VAL A 303 -7.81 -11.46 10.17
N PHE A 304 -8.96 -11.34 9.50
CA PHE A 304 -9.46 -12.33 8.53
C PHE A 304 -8.44 -12.62 7.43
N LEU A 305 -7.77 -11.59 6.90
CA LEU A 305 -6.76 -11.72 5.84
C LEU A 305 -5.38 -12.18 6.33
N LEU A 306 -5.21 -12.55 7.61
CA LEU A 306 -3.92 -12.92 8.20
C LEU A 306 -2.82 -11.84 8.10
N ALA A 307 -3.22 -10.58 7.89
CA ALA A 307 -2.27 -9.49 7.71
C ALA A 307 -1.84 -8.87 9.04
N HIS A 308 -2.70 -8.92 10.07
CA HIS A 308 -2.45 -8.38 11.40
C HIS A 308 -3.05 -9.23 12.52
N PHE A 309 -2.39 -9.24 13.67
CA PHE A 309 -2.97 -9.78 14.91
C PHE A 309 -3.95 -8.78 15.56
N PRO A 310 -4.92 -9.25 16.37
CA PRO A 310 -5.90 -8.37 17.04
C PRO A 310 -5.28 -7.25 17.88
N HIS A 311 -4.17 -7.51 18.59
CA HIS A 311 -3.49 -6.48 19.39
C HIS A 311 -2.86 -5.37 18.52
N GLN A 312 -2.43 -5.70 17.30
CA GLN A 312 -1.88 -4.73 16.34
C GLN A 312 -2.97 -3.86 15.72
N VAL A 313 -4.14 -4.46 15.49
CA VAL A 313 -5.36 -3.76 15.06
C VAL A 313 -5.80 -2.79 16.14
N LEU A 314 -5.91 -3.24 17.39
CA LEU A 314 -6.30 -2.39 18.52
C LEU A 314 -5.32 -1.22 18.71
N ALA A 315 -4.01 -1.49 18.67
CA ALA A 315 -3.00 -0.42 18.73
C ALA A 315 -3.19 0.58 17.58
N GLY A 316 -3.42 0.11 16.36
CA GLY A 316 -3.69 0.96 15.20
C GLY A 316 -4.94 1.83 15.38
N LEU A 317 -6.05 1.27 15.86
CA LEU A 317 -7.30 1.99 16.10
C LEU A 317 -7.12 3.11 17.15
N ILE A 318 -6.47 2.80 18.27
CA ILE A 318 -6.21 3.77 19.35
C ILE A 318 -5.30 4.88 18.84
N THR A 319 -4.15 4.53 18.23
CA THR A 319 -3.20 5.52 17.71
C THR A 319 -3.84 6.37 16.60
N GLY A 320 -4.65 5.77 15.72
CA GLY A 320 -5.36 6.49 14.66
C GLY A 320 -6.34 7.52 15.22
N ALA A 321 -7.15 7.15 16.22
CA ALA A 321 -8.08 8.07 16.87
C ALA A 321 -7.34 9.24 17.56
N VAL A 322 -6.26 8.95 18.30
CA VAL A 322 -5.44 9.97 18.96
C VAL A 322 -4.81 10.92 17.94
N LEU A 323 -4.23 10.39 16.86
CA LEU A 323 -3.64 11.21 15.80
C LEU A 323 -4.68 12.07 15.08
N GLY A 324 -5.83 11.49 14.72
CA GLY A 324 -6.93 12.23 14.10
C GLY A 324 -7.40 13.39 14.97
N TRP A 325 -7.58 13.16 16.27
CA TRP A 325 -7.96 14.20 17.23
C TRP A 325 -6.90 15.31 17.37
N LEU A 326 -5.62 14.94 17.49
CA LEU A 326 -4.52 15.91 17.64
C LEU A 326 -4.30 16.74 16.37
N MET A 327 -4.46 16.14 15.20
CA MET A 327 -4.12 16.76 13.92
C MET A 327 -5.29 17.48 13.24
N ALA A 328 -6.54 17.12 13.52
CA ALA A 328 -7.71 17.77 12.90
C ALA A 328 -7.72 19.32 13.05
N PRO A 329 -7.24 19.91 14.16
CA PRO A 329 -7.11 21.37 14.25
C PRO A 329 -5.95 21.97 13.43
N GLN A 330 -4.94 21.17 13.06
CA GLN A 330 -3.64 21.62 12.55
C GLN A 330 -3.53 21.55 11.01
N VAL A 331 -4.54 22.05 10.29
CA VAL A 331 -4.58 21.99 8.82
C VAL A 331 -3.80 23.17 8.20
N PRO A 332 -2.76 22.94 7.37
CA PRO A 332 -1.81 23.99 6.95
C PRO A 332 -2.28 24.91 5.80
N MET A 333 -3.56 25.27 5.74
CA MET A 333 -4.17 26.00 4.61
C MET A 333 -3.45 27.30 4.18
N GLU A 334 -2.85 28.01 5.14
CA GLU A 334 -2.28 29.36 4.95
C GLU A 334 -0.74 29.37 5.07
N ARG A 335 -0.11 28.20 5.03
CA ARG A 335 1.36 28.09 5.08
C ARG A 335 1.97 28.38 3.71
N GLU A 336 3.17 28.93 3.72
CA GLU A 336 3.96 29.18 2.50
C GLU A 336 4.38 27.88 1.80
N LEU A 337 4.70 27.96 0.50
CA LEU A 337 5.21 26.83 -0.28
C LEU A 337 6.47 26.19 0.34
N SER A 338 7.33 27.01 0.95
CA SER A 338 8.55 26.59 1.65
C SER A 338 8.25 25.57 2.76
N PHE A 339 7.16 25.74 3.51
CA PHE A 339 6.74 24.82 4.57
C PHE A 339 6.44 23.42 4.03
N TYR A 340 5.77 23.32 2.89
CA TYR A 340 5.44 22.05 2.25
C TYR A 340 6.67 21.36 1.67
N GLY A 341 7.55 22.13 1.02
CA GLY A 341 8.83 21.63 0.52
C GLY A 341 9.73 21.12 1.66
N LEU A 342 9.85 21.90 2.75
CA LEU A 342 10.59 21.51 3.95
C LEU A 342 9.96 20.29 4.63
N THR A 343 8.63 20.18 4.68
CA THR A 343 7.96 18.98 5.20
C THR A 343 8.31 17.76 4.36
N SER A 344 8.18 17.85 3.03
CA SER A 344 8.54 16.77 2.10
C SER A 344 9.98 16.30 2.32
N LEU A 345 10.92 17.26 2.42
CA LEU A 345 12.33 17.00 2.69
C LEU A 345 12.54 16.39 4.09
N ALA A 346 11.87 16.90 5.11
CA ALA A 346 11.95 16.39 6.49
C ALA A 346 11.45 14.95 6.59
N LEU A 347 10.38 14.58 5.88
CA LEU A 347 9.90 13.21 5.81
C LEU A 347 10.96 12.30 5.17
N LEU A 348 11.53 12.70 4.03
CA LEU A 348 12.59 11.94 3.32
C LEU A 348 13.85 11.75 4.16
N LEU A 349 14.40 12.86 4.68
CA LEU A 349 15.63 12.85 5.46
C LEU A 349 15.42 12.20 6.83
N GLY A 350 14.28 12.44 7.47
CA GLY A 350 13.92 11.83 8.75
C GLY A 350 13.82 10.31 8.64
N THR A 351 13.13 9.78 7.63
CA THR A 351 13.07 8.33 7.40
C THR A 351 14.45 7.76 7.05
N SER A 352 15.24 8.46 6.23
CA SER A 352 16.59 8.04 5.89
C SER A 352 17.49 7.98 7.13
N LEU A 353 17.43 8.98 8.01
CA LEU A 353 18.16 9.03 9.28
C LEU A 353 17.77 7.86 10.19
N ILE A 354 16.46 7.60 10.34
CA ILE A 354 15.96 6.47 11.13
C ILE A 354 16.46 5.14 10.54
N TYR A 355 16.35 4.97 9.22
CA TYR A 355 16.82 3.78 8.52
C TYR A 355 18.31 3.50 8.79
N TRP A 356 19.17 4.50 8.56
CA TRP A 356 20.61 4.36 8.77
C TRP A 356 20.97 4.15 10.24
N THR A 357 20.24 4.79 11.15
CA THR A 357 20.42 4.58 12.60
C THR A 357 20.10 3.14 12.99
N LEU A 358 18.95 2.61 12.57
CA LEU A 358 18.58 1.23 12.88
C LEU A 358 19.54 0.23 12.22
N PHE A 359 19.96 0.50 10.98
CA PHE A 359 20.94 -0.32 10.27
C PHE A 359 22.30 -0.35 10.98
N THR A 360 22.83 0.79 11.41
CA THR A 360 24.11 0.88 12.14
C THR A 360 24.05 0.24 13.54
N LEU A 361 22.86 0.20 14.16
CA LEU A 361 22.60 -0.59 15.37
C LEU A 361 22.56 -2.12 15.12
N GLY A 362 22.64 -2.54 13.85
CA GLY A 362 22.67 -3.93 13.42
C GLY A 362 21.29 -4.55 13.24
N LEU A 363 20.26 -3.72 13.03
CA LEU A 363 18.91 -4.17 12.73
C LEU A 363 18.73 -4.25 11.21
N ASP A 364 18.51 -5.45 10.72
CA ASP A 364 18.17 -5.67 9.33
C ASP A 364 16.70 -5.28 9.10
N LEU A 365 16.43 -4.20 8.36
CA LEU A 365 15.08 -3.76 8.02
C LEU A 365 14.47 -4.56 6.84
N SER A 366 15.29 -5.29 6.10
CA SER A 366 14.86 -6.18 5.02
C SER A 366 14.35 -7.54 5.50
N TRP A 367 14.43 -7.81 6.82
CA TRP A 367 13.95 -9.05 7.44
C TRP A 367 12.48 -9.35 7.09
N SER A 368 11.63 -8.32 7.18
CA SER A 368 10.19 -8.43 6.91
C SER A 368 9.90 -8.71 5.44
N ILE A 369 10.66 -8.10 4.53
CA ILE A 369 10.57 -8.34 3.08
C ILE A 369 10.97 -9.79 2.77
N SER A 370 12.02 -10.29 3.43
CA SER A 370 12.50 -11.66 3.25
C SER A 370 11.49 -12.69 3.75
N LEU A 371 10.86 -12.43 4.91
CA LEU A 371 9.80 -13.30 5.44
C LEU A 371 8.54 -13.27 4.58
N ALA A 372 8.11 -12.10 4.12
CA ALA A 372 6.99 -11.98 3.20
C ALA A 372 7.24 -12.76 1.91
N SER A 373 8.43 -12.62 1.31
CA SER A 373 8.79 -13.34 0.08
C SER A 373 8.91 -14.85 0.27
N LYS A 374 9.26 -15.30 1.48
CA LYS A 374 9.45 -16.72 1.82
C LYS A 374 8.12 -17.44 2.10
N TRP A 375 7.19 -16.77 2.78
CA TRP A 375 5.97 -17.39 3.31
C TRP A 375 4.69 -16.94 2.65
N CYS A 376 4.76 -16.00 1.70
CA CYS A 376 3.62 -15.71 0.86
C CYS A 376 3.28 -16.92 0.00
N GLU A 377 2.01 -17.28 -0.05
CA GLU A 377 1.54 -18.44 -0.81
C GLU A 377 1.80 -18.30 -2.32
N ARG A 378 1.66 -17.08 -2.85
CA ARG A 378 1.92 -16.78 -4.26
C ARG A 378 2.83 -15.57 -4.44
N PRO A 379 3.92 -15.66 -5.22
CA PRO A 379 4.88 -14.57 -5.37
C PRO A 379 4.26 -13.30 -5.96
N GLU A 380 3.22 -13.42 -6.79
CA GLU A 380 2.49 -12.28 -7.38
C GLU A 380 1.73 -11.43 -6.36
N TRP A 381 1.45 -11.95 -5.16
CA TRP A 381 0.78 -11.22 -4.08
C TRP A 381 1.76 -10.35 -3.27
N VAL A 382 3.06 -10.48 -3.51
CA VAL A 382 4.09 -9.65 -2.87
C VAL A 382 4.21 -8.32 -3.64
N HIS A 383 3.39 -7.34 -3.25
CA HIS A 383 3.33 -6.07 -3.95
C HIS A 383 4.42 -5.07 -3.49
N VAL A 384 5.09 -4.42 -4.45
CA VAL A 384 6.19 -3.46 -4.23
C VAL A 384 5.73 -2.17 -3.56
N ASP A 385 4.48 -1.80 -3.78
CA ASP A 385 3.81 -0.64 -3.16
C ASP A 385 3.59 -0.77 -1.65
N THR A 386 3.58 -2.00 -1.11
CA THR A 386 3.50 -2.25 0.33
C THR A 386 4.84 -2.02 1.05
N ARG A 387 5.91 -1.72 0.29
CA ARG A 387 7.25 -1.49 0.86
C ARG A 387 7.32 -0.14 1.57
N PRO A 388 8.10 -0.02 2.66
CA PRO A 388 8.25 1.23 3.39
C PRO A 388 8.64 2.44 2.51
N PHE A 389 9.59 2.28 1.59
CA PHE A 389 10.03 3.38 0.72
C PHE A 389 8.97 3.81 -0.31
N ALA A 390 8.04 2.93 -0.70
CA ALA A 390 6.91 3.30 -1.54
C ALA A 390 5.98 4.27 -0.78
N SER A 391 5.67 3.96 0.48
CA SER A 391 4.93 4.84 1.38
C SER A 391 5.60 6.21 1.53
N LEU A 392 6.91 6.21 1.84
CA LEU A 392 7.69 7.43 1.98
C LEU A 392 7.62 8.31 0.72
N SER A 393 7.83 7.71 -0.46
CA SER A 393 7.78 8.46 -1.74
C SER A 393 6.40 9.07 -1.98
N ARG A 394 5.33 8.36 -1.63
CA ARG A 394 3.95 8.84 -1.69
C ARG A 394 3.71 10.02 -0.73
N ASP A 395 4.11 9.88 0.53
CA ASP A 395 3.83 10.88 1.57
C ASP A 395 4.58 12.19 1.28
N SER A 396 5.87 12.08 0.97
CA SER A 396 6.71 13.22 0.61
C SER A 396 6.25 13.87 -0.70
N GLY A 397 5.87 13.08 -1.71
CA GLY A 397 5.32 13.60 -2.97
C GLY A 397 4.02 14.36 -2.74
N SER A 398 3.10 13.78 -1.97
CA SER A 398 1.81 14.39 -1.64
C SER A 398 1.97 15.70 -0.86
N ALA A 399 2.93 15.77 0.07
CA ALA A 399 3.23 16.99 0.80
C ALA A 399 3.70 18.12 -0.13
N LEU A 400 4.63 17.83 -1.04
CA LEU A 400 5.12 18.79 -2.03
C LEU A 400 4.01 19.19 -3.01
N GLY A 401 3.27 18.21 -3.52
CA GLY A 401 2.16 18.41 -4.45
C GLY A 401 1.05 19.29 -3.86
N LEU A 402 0.72 19.09 -2.58
CA LEU A 402 -0.24 19.94 -1.87
C LEU A 402 0.25 21.41 -1.84
N GLY A 403 1.52 21.63 -1.53
CA GLY A 403 2.11 22.98 -1.55
C GLY A 403 2.05 23.63 -2.92
N ILE A 404 2.47 22.92 -3.97
CA ILE A 404 2.43 23.40 -5.37
C ILE A 404 1.00 23.73 -5.78
N ALA A 405 0.06 22.84 -5.49
CA ALA A 405 -1.34 23.02 -5.85
C ALA A 405 -1.92 24.29 -5.21
N LEU A 406 -1.72 24.49 -3.91
CA LEU A 406 -2.24 25.64 -3.16
C LEU A 406 -1.63 27.00 -3.59
N HIS A 407 -0.42 26.99 -4.15
CA HIS A 407 0.26 28.20 -4.64
C HIS A 407 0.18 28.37 -6.17
N SER A 408 -0.52 27.47 -6.87
CA SER A 408 -0.68 27.56 -8.31
C SER A 408 -1.62 28.69 -8.74
N PRO A 409 -1.40 29.31 -9.91
CA PRO A 409 -2.30 30.34 -10.44
C PRO A 409 -3.71 29.80 -10.70
N CYS A 410 -3.83 28.53 -11.14
CA CYS A 410 -5.11 27.83 -11.33
C CYS A 410 -5.91 27.77 -10.03
N TYR A 411 -5.27 27.36 -8.92
CA TYR A 411 -5.93 27.32 -7.62
C TYR A 411 -6.31 28.71 -7.12
N ALA A 412 -5.50 29.75 -7.40
CA ALA A 412 -5.84 31.12 -7.01
C ALA A 412 -7.15 31.61 -7.65
N GLN A 413 -7.44 31.19 -8.88
CA GLN A 413 -8.71 31.48 -9.57
C GLN A 413 -9.85 30.64 -8.96
N VAL A 414 -9.67 29.32 -8.86
CA VAL A 414 -10.69 28.38 -8.32
C VAL A 414 -11.06 28.71 -6.88
N ARG A 415 -10.10 29.12 -6.05
CA ARG A 415 -10.32 29.46 -4.64
C ARG A 415 -11.34 30.59 -4.48
N ARG A 416 -11.35 31.56 -5.40
CA ARG A 416 -12.31 32.67 -5.40
C ARG A 416 -13.65 32.29 -6.04
N ALA A 417 -13.65 31.32 -6.94
CA ALA A 417 -14.86 30.85 -7.61
C ALA A 417 -15.75 30.03 -6.66
N TYR A 418 -17.06 30.25 -6.77
CA TYR A 418 -18.07 29.39 -6.17
C TYR A 418 -18.47 28.30 -7.18
N LEU A 419 -18.21 27.04 -6.82
CA LEU A 419 -18.60 25.89 -7.63
C LEU A 419 -19.98 25.40 -7.20
N GLY A 420 -20.91 25.33 -8.15
CA GLY A 420 -22.22 24.71 -7.94
C GLY A 420 -22.12 23.21 -7.69
N ASN A 421 -23.20 22.59 -7.20
CA ASN A 421 -23.20 21.16 -6.88
C ASN A 421 -22.95 20.27 -8.11
N GLY A 422 -23.50 20.63 -9.28
CA GLY A 422 -23.23 19.92 -10.53
C GLY A 422 -21.75 19.97 -10.93
N GLN A 423 -21.12 21.14 -10.81
CA GLN A 423 -19.69 21.32 -11.08
C GLN A 423 -18.81 20.53 -10.11
N LYS A 424 -19.17 20.47 -8.82
CA LYS A 424 -18.46 19.64 -7.82
C LYS A 424 -18.51 18.16 -8.17
N ILE A 425 -19.67 17.66 -8.59
CA ILE A 425 -19.83 16.27 -9.03
C ILE A 425 -19.00 16.02 -10.30
N ALA A 426 -19.07 16.92 -11.28
CA ALA A 426 -18.25 16.84 -12.49
C ALA A 426 -16.74 16.83 -12.16
N CYS A 427 -16.28 17.70 -11.26
CA CYS A 427 -14.89 17.72 -10.80
C CYS A 427 -14.50 16.40 -10.13
N PHE A 428 -15.38 15.82 -9.31
CA PHE A 428 -15.13 14.54 -8.66
C PHE A 428 -15.00 13.41 -9.69
N VAL A 429 -15.96 13.28 -10.61
CA VAL A 429 -15.94 12.23 -11.64
C VAL A 429 -14.71 12.37 -12.55
N LEU A 430 -14.39 13.60 -12.99
CA LEU A 430 -13.20 13.86 -13.80
C LEU A 430 -11.91 13.58 -13.05
N ALA A 431 -11.82 13.98 -11.77
CA ALA A 431 -10.66 13.65 -10.95
C ALA A 431 -10.49 12.12 -10.85
N MET A 432 -11.54 11.38 -10.49
CA MET A 432 -11.48 9.91 -10.42
C MET A 432 -11.09 9.28 -11.76
N GLY A 433 -11.63 9.79 -12.86
CA GLY A 433 -11.30 9.35 -14.22
C GLY A 433 -9.85 9.61 -14.64
N LEU A 434 -9.19 10.64 -14.08
CA LEU A 434 -7.77 10.92 -14.31
C LEU A 434 -6.86 10.15 -13.35
N LEU A 435 -7.26 10.02 -12.07
CA LEU A 435 -6.43 9.37 -11.06
C LEU A 435 -6.34 7.85 -11.27
N GLY A 436 -7.43 7.20 -11.70
CA GLY A 436 -7.47 5.76 -11.93
C GLY A 436 -6.42 5.26 -12.94
N PRO A 437 -6.41 5.78 -14.19
CA PRO A 437 -5.41 5.40 -15.19
C PRO A 437 -3.98 5.75 -14.78
N LEU A 438 -3.79 6.86 -14.05
CA LEU A 438 -2.47 7.25 -13.54
C LEU A 438 -1.96 6.27 -12.48
N ASP A 439 -2.86 5.67 -11.69
CA ASP A 439 -2.51 4.60 -10.76
C ASP A 439 -2.15 3.30 -11.48
N TRP A 440 -2.78 3.04 -12.64
CA TRP A 440 -2.52 1.88 -13.50
C TRP A 440 -1.25 1.99 -14.34
N LEU A 441 -0.61 3.17 -14.39
CA LEU A 441 0.69 3.35 -15.05
C LEU A 441 1.71 2.46 -14.32
N GLY A 442 1.96 1.28 -14.91
CA GLY A 442 2.46 0.10 -14.22
C GLY A 442 3.83 0.24 -13.55
N TYR A 443 4.19 -0.80 -12.80
CA TYR A 443 5.45 -0.88 -12.07
C TYR A 443 6.64 -0.87 -13.03
N THR A 444 7.60 0.02 -12.78
CA THR A 444 8.86 0.01 -13.53
C THR A 444 9.74 -1.15 -13.03
N PRO A 445 10.50 -1.82 -13.93
CA PRO A 445 11.31 -2.98 -13.56
C PRO A 445 12.46 -2.64 -12.59
N GLN A 446 12.88 -1.37 -12.52
CA GLN A 446 13.90 -0.90 -11.58
C GLN A 446 13.25 -0.23 -10.36
N ILE A 447 13.54 -0.76 -9.17
CA ILE A 447 12.95 -0.32 -7.89
C ILE A 447 13.21 1.17 -7.60
N SER A 448 14.39 1.69 -7.94
CA SER A 448 14.74 3.10 -7.76
C SER A 448 13.89 4.03 -8.64
N ILE A 449 13.73 3.67 -9.91
CA ILE A 449 12.86 4.40 -10.85
C ILE A 449 11.41 4.34 -10.36
N PHE A 450 10.97 3.19 -9.83
CA PHE A 450 9.63 3.05 -9.28
C PHE A 450 9.36 4.07 -8.17
N TYR A 451 10.28 4.24 -7.21
CA TYR A 451 10.09 5.25 -6.15
C TYR A 451 10.09 6.69 -6.66
N ILE A 452 10.89 7.01 -7.67
CA ILE A 452 10.91 8.35 -8.29
C ILE A 452 9.58 8.62 -9.01
N VAL A 453 9.14 7.67 -9.86
CA VAL A 453 7.86 7.78 -10.57
C VAL A 453 6.70 7.86 -9.57
N ASN A 454 6.75 7.06 -8.50
CA ASN A 454 5.74 7.10 -7.45
C ASN A 454 5.73 8.47 -6.75
N PHE A 455 6.88 9.02 -6.38
CA PHE A 455 6.96 10.37 -5.81
C PHE A 455 6.34 11.43 -6.75
N LEU A 456 6.67 11.38 -8.05
CA LEU A 456 6.12 12.30 -9.04
C LEU A 456 4.60 12.12 -9.21
N LYS A 457 4.12 10.88 -9.28
CA LYS A 457 2.68 10.56 -9.35
C LYS A 457 1.91 11.21 -8.20
N TYR A 458 2.40 11.01 -6.98
CA TYR A 458 1.77 11.56 -5.78
C TYR A 458 1.97 13.07 -5.61
N THR A 459 2.98 13.66 -6.25
CA THR A 459 3.10 15.13 -6.38
C THR A 459 2.05 15.69 -7.33
N LEU A 460 1.71 14.98 -8.40
CA LEU A 460 0.70 15.41 -9.38
C LEU A 460 -0.73 15.29 -8.84
N TRP A 461 -1.03 14.30 -7.99
CA TRP A 461 -2.40 14.09 -7.50
C TRP A 461 -3.06 15.30 -6.85
N PRO A 462 -2.47 15.96 -5.85
CA PRO A 462 -3.05 17.16 -5.27
C PRO A 462 -3.20 18.28 -6.32
N CYS A 463 -2.24 18.43 -7.24
CA CYS A 463 -2.31 19.41 -8.32
C CYS A 463 -3.51 19.18 -9.24
N LEU A 464 -3.81 17.92 -9.58
CA LEU A 464 -4.98 17.56 -10.39
C LEU A 464 -6.29 17.90 -9.66
N VAL A 465 -6.40 17.48 -8.39
CA VAL A 465 -7.64 17.55 -7.61
C VAL A 465 -7.94 18.98 -7.14
N LEU A 466 -6.94 19.74 -6.69
CA LEU A 466 -7.17 21.08 -6.13
C LEU A 466 -7.23 22.14 -7.21
N ALA A 467 -6.36 22.04 -8.23
CA ALA A 467 -6.07 23.13 -9.15
C ALA A 467 -6.57 22.84 -10.57
N LEU A 468 -6.05 21.80 -11.24
CA LEU A 468 -6.29 21.61 -12.67
C LEU A 468 -7.75 21.27 -12.99
N VAL A 469 -8.29 20.20 -12.40
CA VAL A 469 -9.66 19.74 -12.72
C VAL A 469 -10.70 20.81 -12.41
N PRO A 470 -10.68 21.47 -11.22
CA PRO A 470 -11.67 22.50 -10.93
C PRO A 470 -11.53 23.73 -11.80
N TRP A 471 -10.30 24.08 -12.20
CA TRP A 471 -10.05 25.20 -13.09
C TRP A 471 -10.61 24.93 -14.49
N VAL A 472 -10.37 23.73 -15.04
CA VAL A 472 -10.93 23.30 -16.32
C VAL A 472 -12.46 23.34 -16.30
N VAL A 473 -13.09 22.75 -15.29
CA VAL A 473 -14.56 22.76 -15.16
C VAL A 473 -15.11 24.18 -15.03
N HIS A 474 -14.44 25.04 -14.26
CA HIS A 474 -14.84 26.43 -14.09
C HIS A 474 -14.75 27.22 -15.40
N MET A 475 -13.66 27.06 -16.17
CA MET A 475 -13.46 27.74 -17.45
C MET A 475 -14.54 27.38 -18.48
N PHE A 476 -14.84 26.09 -18.63
CA PHE A 476 -15.88 25.65 -19.58
C PHE A 476 -17.29 26.08 -19.15
N SER A 477 -17.58 26.06 -17.85
CA SER A 477 -18.89 26.51 -17.36
C SER A 477 -19.08 28.03 -17.48
N ALA A 478 -18.01 28.81 -17.39
CA ALA A 478 -18.08 30.27 -17.53
C ALA A 478 -18.35 30.71 -18.98
N GLN A 479 -17.96 29.90 -19.97
CA GLN A 479 -18.25 30.17 -21.38
C GLN A 479 -19.71 29.89 -21.77
N GLU A 480 -20.43 29.07 -21.01
CA GLU A 480 -21.84 28.74 -21.27
C GLU A 480 -22.84 29.77 -20.71
N ALA A 481 -22.39 30.72 -19.88
CA ALA A 481 -23.24 31.80 -19.39
C ALA A 481 -23.40 32.88 -20.49
N PRO A 482 -24.61 33.09 -21.07
CA PRO A 482 -24.79 34.12 -22.08
C PRO A 482 -24.50 35.50 -21.47
N PRO A 483 -23.91 36.43 -22.23
CA PRO A 483 -23.66 37.79 -21.75
C PRO A 483 -25.01 38.41 -21.38
N ILE A 484 -25.16 38.82 -20.12
CA ILE A 484 -26.27 39.64 -19.67
C ILE A 484 -26.19 40.93 -20.47
N ARG A 485 -27.06 41.08 -21.48
CA ARG A 485 -27.28 42.37 -22.14
C ARG A 485 -27.88 43.30 -21.09
N SER A 486 -27.07 44.22 -20.59
CA SER A 486 -27.59 45.42 -19.93
C SER A 486 -28.30 46.26 -21.01
N SER A 487 -29.63 46.22 -21.01
CA SER A 487 -30.49 47.18 -21.71
C SER A 487 -30.58 48.48 -20.94
#